data_AF-A0A7Y4ZSM9-F1
#
_entry.id   AF-A0A7Y4ZSM9-F1
#
_cell.length_a   1.000
_cell.length_b   1.000
_cell.length_c   1.000
_cell.angle_alpha   90.00
_cell.angle_beta   90.00
_cell.angle_gamma   90.00
#
_symmetry.space_group_name_H-M   'P 1'
#
loop_
_entity.id
_entity.type
_entity.pdbx_description
1 polymer ?
#
loop_
_entity_poly.entity_id
_entity_poly.type
_entity_poly.pdbx_seq_one_letter_code
_entity_poly.pdbx_strand_id
1 'polypeptide(L)'
;MQRLVAKYEEILRIRRAAPGETALEARPALRALALEFPGALRELDALPEGEIEARIAALQAVASGAPEAPWMRVLESYHRHFRGALGLKRALAAGSLEALDAGAVSWLPHRAAVHRPPGGRLKPLVIGRVAEELGMSASHVSAALNTRVLR
;
A
#
# COMPACT_ATOMS: atom_id res chain seq x y z
N MET A 1 -3.36 11.53 1.37
CA MET A 1 -3.32 11.67 -0.11
C MET A 1 -1.94 11.90 -0.72
N GLN A 2 -1.16 12.90 -0.29
CA GLN A 2 0.18 13.20 -0.88
C GLN A 2 1.12 11.99 -1.00
N ARG A 3 1.10 11.07 -0.02
CA ARG A 3 1.89 9.83 -0.09
C ARG A 3 1.49 8.91 -1.25
N LEU A 4 0.21 8.87 -1.60
CA LEU A 4 -0.26 8.08 -2.75
C LEU A 4 0.16 8.72 -4.07
N VAL A 5 0.19 10.06 -4.14
CA VAL A 5 0.73 10.80 -5.30
C VAL A 5 2.19 10.42 -5.49
N ALA A 6 3.01 10.58 -4.44
CA ALA A 6 4.43 10.22 -4.47
C ALA A 6 4.67 8.74 -4.85
N LYS A 7 3.82 7.82 -4.36
CA LYS A 7 3.86 6.40 -4.78
C LYS A 7 3.74 6.25 -6.30
N TYR A 8 2.73 6.88 -6.88
CA TYR A 8 2.43 6.70 -8.30
C TYR A 8 3.43 7.45 -9.19
N GLU A 9 3.89 8.63 -8.77
CA GLU A 9 4.99 9.35 -9.43
C GLU A 9 6.26 8.51 -9.45
N GLU A 10 6.61 7.84 -8.34
CA GLU A 10 7.78 6.97 -8.29
C GLU A 10 7.63 5.72 -9.16
N ILE A 11 6.44 5.10 -9.19
CA ILE A 11 6.13 4.00 -10.12
C ILE A 11 6.32 4.46 -11.58
N LEU A 12 5.80 5.64 -11.92
CA LEU A 12 5.89 6.20 -13.27
C LEU A 12 7.34 6.54 -13.64
N ARG A 13 8.09 7.13 -12.71
CA ARG A 13 9.52 7.42 -12.87
C ARG A 13 10.32 6.15 -13.17
N ILE A 14 10.11 5.09 -12.40
CA ILE A 14 10.80 3.80 -12.59
C ILE A 14 10.45 3.18 -13.95
N ARG A 15 9.19 3.28 -14.40
CA ARG A 15 8.79 2.75 -15.73
C ARG A 15 9.39 3.51 -16.89
N ARG A 16 9.50 4.83 -16.75
CA ARG A 16 10.02 5.72 -17.79
C ARG A 16 11.53 5.81 -17.81
N ALA A 17 12.21 5.24 -16.80
CA ALA A 17 13.66 5.18 -16.78
C ALA A 17 14.16 4.54 -18.08
N ALA A 18 15.11 5.24 -18.72
CA ALA A 18 15.56 4.92 -20.07
C ALA A 18 16.21 3.52 -20.15
N PRO A 19 16.23 2.89 -21.34
CA PRO A 19 17.03 1.69 -21.56
C PRO A 19 18.50 2.03 -21.30
N GLY A 20 19.03 1.57 -20.16
CA GLY A 20 20.38 1.92 -19.71
C GLY A 20 20.50 2.02 -18.18
N GLU A 21 19.41 2.35 -17.48
CA GLU A 21 19.37 2.19 -16.01
C GLU A 21 19.36 0.68 -15.73
N THR A 22 20.47 0.19 -15.19
CA THR A 22 20.62 -1.22 -14.89
C THR A 22 19.61 -1.60 -13.81
N ALA A 23 19.12 -2.84 -13.83
CA ALA A 23 18.27 -3.35 -12.74
C ALA A 23 18.93 -3.17 -11.35
N LEU A 24 20.27 -3.02 -11.30
CA LEU A 24 21.01 -2.76 -10.08
C LEU A 24 20.77 -1.34 -9.52
N GLU A 25 20.66 -0.34 -10.38
CA GLU A 25 20.45 1.07 -10.00
C GLU A 25 19.01 1.32 -9.52
N ALA A 26 18.04 0.60 -10.07
CA ALA A 26 16.64 0.67 -9.64
C ALA A 26 16.37 -0.07 -8.31
N ARG A 27 17.25 -0.99 -7.86
CA ARG A 27 17.00 -1.84 -6.68
C ARG A 27 16.74 -1.07 -5.38
N PRO A 28 17.51 -0.04 -5.02
CA PRO A 28 17.24 0.75 -3.81
C PRO A 28 15.85 1.41 -3.86
N ALA A 29 15.48 2.00 -5.00
CA ALA A 29 14.18 2.62 -5.21
C ALA A 29 13.03 1.60 -5.13
N LEU A 30 13.16 0.46 -5.82
CA LEU A 30 12.18 -0.64 -5.75
C LEU A 30 12.00 -1.17 -4.32
N ARG A 31 13.11 -1.29 -3.57
CA ARG A 31 13.07 -1.74 -2.17
C ARG A 31 12.39 -0.70 -1.28
N ALA A 32 12.71 0.58 -1.43
CA ALA A 32 12.07 1.66 -0.70
C ALA A 32 10.56 1.70 -0.99
N LEU A 33 10.19 1.64 -2.26
CA LEU A 33 8.80 1.60 -2.73
C LEU A 33 8.04 0.40 -2.15
N ALA A 34 8.64 -0.79 -2.15
CA ALA A 34 8.02 -2.00 -1.60
C ALA A 34 7.87 -1.98 -0.06
N LEU A 35 8.82 -1.34 0.63
CA LEU A 35 8.74 -1.14 2.09
C LEU A 35 7.66 -0.14 2.46
N GLU A 36 7.57 0.96 1.70
CA GLU A 36 6.59 2.00 1.96
C GLU A 36 5.18 1.61 1.49
N PHE A 37 5.06 0.92 0.36
CA PHE A 37 3.76 0.58 -0.23
C PHE A 37 3.69 -0.91 -0.58
N PRO A 38 3.29 -1.76 0.38
CA PRO A 38 3.18 -3.19 0.14
C PRO A 38 2.26 -3.52 -1.05
N GLY A 39 2.84 -4.15 -2.08
CA GLY A 39 2.15 -4.48 -3.33
C GLY A 39 2.41 -3.51 -4.49
N ALA A 40 3.12 -2.40 -4.27
CA ALA A 40 3.43 -1.42 -5.32
C ALA A 40 4.24 -2.02 -6.49
N LEU A 41 5.10 -3.02 -6.24
CA LEU A 41 5.83 -3.70 -7.32
C LEU A 41 4.90 -4.45 -8.28
N ARG A 42 3.83 -5.06 -7.77
CA ARG A 42 2.81 -5.68 -8.64
C ARG A 42 2.08 -4.61 -9.47
N GLU A 43 1.80 -3.45 -8.88
CA GLU A 43 1.20 -2.33 -9.61
C GLU A 43 2.16 -1.80 -10.70
N LEU A 44 3.45 -1.71 -10.40
CA LEU A 44 4.53 -1.38 -11.34
C LEU A 44 4.62 -2.37 -12.50
N ASP A 45 4.29 -3.64 -12.30
CA ASP A 45 4.30 -4.63 -13.39
C ASP A 45 2.98 -4.64 -14.19
N ALA A 46 1.84 -4.40 -13.55
CA ALA A 46 0.53 -4.77 -14.10
C ALA A 46 -0.42 -3.62 -14.46
N LEU A 47 -0.26 -2.41 -13.89
CA LEU A 47 -1.15 -1.29 -14.24
C LEU A 47 -0.76 -0.70 -15.60
N PRO A 48 -1.68 -0.31 -16.49
CA PRO A 48 -1.28 0.49 -17.66
C PRO A 48 -0.68 1.84 -17.26
N GLU A 49 0.22 2.41 -18.06
CA GLU A 49 0.82 3.72 -17.77
C GLU A 49 -0.24 4.82 -17.63
N GLY A 50 -1.18 4.92 -18.58
CA GLY A 50 -2.27 5.89 -18.52
C GLY A 50 -3.16 5.73 -17.27
N GLU A 51 -3.28 4.52 -16.72
CA GLU A 51 -4.01 4.30 -15.46
C GLU A 51 -3.25 4.87 -14.26
N ILE A 52 -1.92 4.81 -14.27
CA ILE A 52 -1.07 5.44 -13.25
C ILE A 52 -1.22 6.96 -13.33
N GLU A 53 -1.13 7.54 -14.53
CA GLU A 53 -1.31 8.97 -14.74
C GLU A 53 -2.70 9.45 -14.31
N ALA A 54 -3.75 8.71 -14.66
CA ALA A 54 -5.11 9.03 -14.26
C ALA A 54 -5.29 8.98 -12.73
N ARG A 55 -4.64 8.04 -12.03
CA ARG A 55 -4.63 8.00 -10.56
C ARG A 55 -3.89 9.19 -9.96
N ILE A 56 -2.74 9.59 -10.54
CA ILE A 56 -2.01 10.79 -10.10
C ILE A 56 -2.90 12.02 -10.23
N ALA A 57 -3.50 12.24 -11.41
CA ALA A 57 -4.37 13.38 -11.66
C ALA A 57 -5.57 13.40 -10.71
N ALA A 58 -6.23 12.25 -10.47
CA ALA A 58 -7.34 12.15 -9.54
C ALA A 58 -6.92 12.49 -8.09
N LEU A 59 -5.75 12.02 -7.64
CA LEU A 59 -5.25 12.32 -6.29
C LEU A 59 -4.84 13.79 -6.15
N GLN A 60 -4.24 14.38 -7.18
CA GLN A 60 -3.90 15.81 -7.21
C GLN A 60 -5.16 16.69 -7.22
N ALA A 61 -6.22 16.28 -7.93
CA ALA A 61 -7.49 17.00 -7.90
C ALA A 61 -8.08 17.09 -6.48
N VAL A 62 -7.95 16.03 -5.67
CA VAL A 62 -8.36 16.07 -4.26
C VAL A 62 -7.52 17.05 -3.45
N ALA A 63 -6.21 17.14 -3.71
CA ALA A 63 -5.35 18.15 -3.09
C ALA A 63 -5.77 19.59 -3.45
N SER A 64 -6.39 19.76 -4.62
CA SER A 64 -6.97 21.03 -5.09
C SER A 64 -8.44 21.25 -4.68
N GLY A 65 -9.00 20.39 -3.81
CA GLY A 65 -10.35 20.56 -3.23
C GLY A 65 -11.45 19.72 -3.88
N ALA A 66 -11.13 18.84 -4.83
CA ALA A 66 -12.11 17.87 -5.34
C ALA A 66 -12.49 16.85 -4.24
N PRO A 67 -13.71 16.27 -4.29
CA PRO A 67 -14.10 15.24 -3.34
C PRO A 67 -13.26 13.97 -3.49
N GLU A 68 -12.90 13.37 -2.37
CA GLU A 68 -12.14 12.12 -2.36
C GLU A 68 -13.00 10.93 -2.81
N ALA A 69 -12.46 10.12 -3.73
CA ALA A 69 -13.11 8.89 -4.17
C ALA A 69 -12.89 7.74 -3.16
N PRO A 70 -13.86 6.80 -3.01
CA PRO A 70 -13.73 5.71 -2.02
C PRO A 70 -12.46 4.87 -2.15
N TRP A 71 -11.96 4.64 -3.37
CA TRP A 71 -10.74 3.87 -3.58
C TRP A 71 -9.50 4.53 -2.97
N MET A 72 -9.47 5.86 -2.88
CA MET A 72 -8.34 6.62 -2.34
C MET A 72 -8.22 6.39 -0.83
N ARG A 73 -9.34 6.53 -0.10
CA ARG A 73 -9.44 6.25 1.35
C ARG A 73 -9.05 4.81 1.67
N VAL A 74 -9.60 3.87 0.90
CA VAL A 74 -9.30 2.44 1.05
C VAL A 74 -7.82 2.17 0.80
N LEU A 75 -7.23 2.73 -0.25
CA LEU A 75 -5.82 2.50 -0.59
C LEU A 75 -4.87 3.09 0.46
N GLU A 76 -5.16 4.28 0.97
CA GLU A 76 -4.37 4.91 2.04
C GLU A 76 -4.44 4.10 3.35
N SER A 77 -5.65 3.72 3.77
CA SER A 77 -5.86 2.90 4.96
C SER A 77 -5.19 1.52 4.82
N TYR A 78 -5.32 0.89 3.65
CA TYR A 78 -4.68 -0.38 3.35
C TYR A 78 -3.16 -0.33 3.49
N HIS A 79 -2.48 0.64 2.85
CA HIS A 79 -1.02 0.73 2.95
C HIS A 79 -0.54 1.02 4.37
N ARG A 80 -1.26 1.88 5.12
CA ARG A 80 -0.94 2.17 6.51
C ARG A 80 -1.02 0.90 7.38
N HIS A 81 -2.13 0.16 7.28
CA HIS A 81 -2.33 -1.07 8.04
C HIS A 81 -1.38 -2.18 7.64
N PHE A 82 -1.12 -2.34 6.35
CA PHE A 82 -0.21 -3.37 5.87
C PHE A 82 1.22 -3.14 6.36
N ARG A 83 1.69 -1.88 6.36
CA ARG A 83 2.99 -1.52 6.95
C ARG A 83 3.05 -1.84 8.44
N GLY A 84 2.03 -1.46 9.21
CA GLY A 84 1.96 -1.76 10.65
C GLY A 84 2.01 -3.26 10.93
N ALA A 85 1.20 -4.05 10.23
CA ALA A 85 1.19 -5.50 10.36
C ALA A 85 2.53 -6.15 9.99
N LEU A 86 3.20 -5.67 8.93
CA LEU A 86 4.54 -6.13 8.55
C LEU A 86 5.60 -5.74 9.57
N GLY A 87 5.56 -4.51 10.10
CA GLY A 87 6.45 -4.04 11.16
C GLY A 87 6.37 -4.94 12.38
N LEU A 88 5.16 -5.20 12.87
CA LEU A 88 4.94 -6.13 13.98
C LEU A 88 5.39 -7.55 13.65
N LYS A 89 5.09 -8.07 12.45
CA LYS A 89 5.53 -9.42 12.05
C LYS A 89 7.06 -9.57 12.08
N ARG A 90 7.80 -8.56 11.62
CA ARG A 90 9.27 -8.55 11.64
C ARG A 90 9.80 -8.51 13.07
N ALA A 91 9.23 -7.65 13.92
CA ALA A 91 9.59 -7.55 15.32
C ALA A 91 9.38 -8.88 16.08
N LEU A 92 8.24 -9.55 15.85
CA LEU A 92 7.93 -10.86 16.41
C LEU A 92 8.90 -11.95 15.91
N ALA A 93 9.32 -11.90 14.64
CA ALA A 93 10.31 -12.82 14.09
C ALA A 93 11.72 -12.57 14.66
N ALA A 94 12.05 -11.33 14.98
CA ALA A 94 13.32 -10.94 15.62
C ALA A 94 13.33 -11.14 17.14
N GLY A 95 12.18 -11.43 17.76
CA GLY A 95 12.07 -11.61 19.21
C GLY A 95 12.16 -10.32 20.03
N SER A 96 12.04 -9.14 19.43
CA SER A 96 12.10 -7.84 20.12
C SER A 96 10.97 -6.92 19.68
N LEU A 97 10.34 -6.23 20.65
CA LEU A 97 9.26 -5.27 20.44
C LEU A 97 9.66 -3.83 20.82
N GLU A 98 10.94 -3.58 21.11
CA GLU A 98 11.41 -2.32 21.71
C GLU A 98 11.37 -1.12 20.74
N ALA A 99 11.36 -1.37 19.43
CA ALA A 99 11.43 -0.33 18.39
C ALA A 99 10.23 -0.35 17.43
N LEU A 100 9.02 -0.60 17.96
CA LEU A 100 7.80 -0.55 17.14
C LEU A 100 7.38 0.89 16.85
N ASP A 101 7.10 1.18 15.58
CA ASP A 101 6.39 2.41 15.22
C ASP A 101 4.91 2.35 15.66
N ALA A 102 4.23 3.50 15.66
CA ALA A 102 2.83 3.60 16.06
C ALA A 102 1.89 2.70 15.23
N GLY A 103 2.23 2.48 13.95
CA GLY A 103 1.50 1.57 13.07
C GLY A 103 1.60 0.14 13.57
N ALA A 104 2.79 -0.35 13.89
CA ALA A 104 3.00 -1.69 14.42
C ALA A 104 2.42 -1.87 15.83
N VAL A 105 2.52 -0.85 16.68
CA VAL A 105 1.88 -0.83 18.02
C VAL A 105 0.37 -1.05 17.91
N SER A 106 -0.30 -0.41 16.93
CA SER A 106 -1.75 -0.58 16.73
C SER A 106 -2.19 -2.02 16.42
N TRP A 107 -1.25 -2.88 16.00
CA TRP A 107 -1.48 -4.30 15.71
C TRP A 107 -1.15 -5.24 16.87
N LEU A 108 -0.59 -4.75 17.99
CA LEU A 108 -0.24 -5.59 19.15
C LEU A 108 -1.41 -6.42 19.72
N PRO A 109 -2.66 -5.92 19.76
CA PRO A 109 -3.81 -6.74 20.17
C PRO A 109 -4.02 -7.98 19.28
N HIS A 110 -3.53 -7.94 18.03
CA HIS A 110 -3.65 -9.02 17.04
C HIS A 110 -2.34 -9.80 16.83
N ARG A 111 -1.35 -9.68 17.73
CA ARG A 111 0.00 -10.26 17.55
C ARG A 111 0.02 -11.73 17.17
N ALA A 112 -0.87 -12.56 17.72
CA ALA A 112 -0.92 -13.99 17.41
C ALA A 112 -1.29 -14.25 15.95
N ALA A 113 -2.32 -13.54 15.45
CA ALA A 113 -2.72 -13.61 14.05
C ALA A 113 -1.69 -12.97 13.12
N VAL A 114 -0.97 -11.92 13.56
CA VAL A 114 0.12 -11.34 12.75
C VAL A 114 1.32 -12.28 12.66
N HIS A 115 1.66 -12.98 13.75
CA HIS A 115 2.75 -13.96 13.78
C HIS A 115 2.43 -15.17 12.89
N ARG A 116 1.21 -15.70 13.02
CA ARG A 116 0.70 -16.88 12.30
C ARG A 116 -0.60 -16.53 11.57
N PRO A 117 -0.52 -15.82 10.43
CA PRO A 117 -1.72 -15.38 9.73
C PRO A 117 -2.54 -16.54 9.17
N PRO A 118 -3.88 -16.43 9.19
CA PRO A 118 -4.76 -17.39 8.52
C PRO A 118 -4.36 -17.57 7.05
N GLY A 119 -4.21 -18.82 6.61
CA GLY A 119 -3.75 -19.15 5.26
C GLY A 119 -2.34 -18.64 4.92
N GLY A 120 -1.53 -18.29 5.93
CA GLY A 120 -0.15 -17.81 5.76
C GLY A 120 -0.02 -16.38 5.22
N ARG A 121 -1.12 -15.63 5.06
CA ARG A 121 -1.13 -14.33 4.38
C ARG A 121 -1.67 -13.22 5.28
N LEU A 122 -0.97 -12.09 5.37
CA LEU A 122 -1.45 -10.92 6.14
C LEU A 122 -2.62 -10.19 5.45
N LYS A 123 -2.74 -10.30 4.12
CA LYS A 123 -3.71 -9.54 3.32
C LYS A 123 -5.16 -9.65 3.83
N PRO A 124 -5.69 -10.84 4.16
CA PRO A 124 -7.05 -10.96 4.74
C PRO A 124 -7.22 -10.20 6.06
N LEU A 125 -6.23 -10.27 6.97
CA LEU A 125 -6.27 -9.53 8.25
C LEU A 125 -6.30 -8.03 8.01
N VAL A 126 -5.44 -7.54 7.11
CA VAL A 126 -5.37 -6.12 6.75
C VAL A 126 -6.69 -5.65 6.12
N ILE A 127 -7.26 -6.42 5.19
CA ILE A 127 -8.55 -6.10 4.57
C ILE A 127 -9.66 -6.03 5.63
N GLY A 128 -9.71 -6.97 6.58
CA GLY A 128 -10.66 -6.94 7.69
C GLY A 128 -10.52 -5.68 8.52
N ARG A 129 -9.28 -5.28 8.86
CA ARG A 129 -9.03 -4.07 9.64
C ARG A 129 -9.41 -2.78 8.91
N VAL A 130 -9.14 -2.71 7.61
CA VAL A 130 -9.56 -1.58 6.75
C VAL A 130 -11.08 -1.51 6.64
N ALA A 131 -11.74 -2.66 6.51
CA ALA A 131 -13.18 -2.77 6.44
C ALA A 131 -13.84 -2.26 7.74
N GLU A 132 -13.34 -2.69 8.90
CA GLU A 132 -13.77 -2.19 10.21
C GLU A 132 -13.59 -0.68 10.33
N GLU A 133 -12.40 -0.15 10.01
CA GLU A 133 -12.09 1.27 10.12
C GLU A 133 -13.02 2.14 9.27
N LEU A 134 -13.31 1.70 8.03
CA LEU A 134 -14.06 2.49 7.06
C LEU A 134 -15.56 2.19 7.08
N GLY A 135 -16.04 1.31 7.97
CA GLY A 135 -17.44 0.87 7.99
C GLY A 135 -17.87 0.19 6.69
N MET A 136 -16.95 -0.53 6.03
CA MET A 136 -17.18 -1.22 4.75
C MET A 136 -17.19 -2.73 4.94
N SER A 137 -17.71 -3.47 3.95
CA SER A 137 -17.49 -4.91 3.88
C SER A 137 -16.08 -5.22 3.34
N ALA A 138 -15.54 -6.39 3.68
CA ALA A 138 -14.27 -6.87 3.11
C ALA A 138 -14.33 -6.99 1.56
N SER A 139 -15.50 -7.29 1.01
CA SER A 139 -15.72 -7.33 -0.44
C SER A 139 -15.65 -5.93 -1.07
N HIS A 140 -16.24 -4.91 -0.45
CA HIS A 140 -16.14 -3.52 -0.92
C HIS A 140 -14.71 -2.99 -0.85
N VAL A 141 -13.99 -3.27 0.24
CA VAL A 141 -12.56 -2.94 0.34
C VAL A 141 -11.76 -3.61 -0.79
N SER A 142 -12.02 -4.90 -1.03
CA SER A 142 -11.33 -5.64 -2.10
C SER A 142 -11.64 -5.08 -3.48
N ALA A 143 -12.90 -4.71 -3.76
CA ALA A 143 -13.29 -4.08 -5.02
C ALA A 143 -12.62 -2.72 -5.21
N ALA A 144 -12.60 -1.89 -4.16
CA ALA A 144 -11.96 -0.58 -4.17
C ALA A 144 -10.46 -0.66 -4.46
N LEU A 145 -9.73 -1.63 -3.89
CA LEU A 145 -8.31 -1.86 -4.17
C LEU A 145 -8.01 -2.25 -5.63
N ASN A 146 -9.01 -2.78 -6.35
CA ASN A 146 -8.87 -3.20 -7.75
C ASN A 146 -9.54 -2.23 -8.74
N THR A 147 -10.03 -1.08 -8.28
CA THR A 147 -10.73 -0.10 -9.13
C THR A 147 -9.79 0.49 -10.18
N ARG A 148 -10.22 0.57 -11.44
CA ARG A 148 -9.55 1.33 -12.50
C ARG A 148 -10.19 2.71 -12.64
N VAL A 149 -9.37 3.73 -12.86
CA VAL A 149 -9.81 5.12 -13.09
C VAL A 149 -10.17 5.31 -14.55
N LEU A 150 -9.37 4.74 -15.46
CA LEU A 150 -9.72 4.66 -16.87
C LEU A 150 -10.67 3.46 -17.08
N ARG A 151 -11.83 3.72 -17.69
CA ARG A 151 -12.81 2.69 -18.09
C ARG A 151 -12.60 2.30 -19.53
#